data_AF-A0A2C1ZAS4-F1
#
_entry.id   AF-A0A2C1ZAS4-F1
#
_cell.length_a   1.000
_cell.length_b   1.000
_cell.length_c   1.000
_cell.angle_alpha   90.00
_cell.angle_beta   90.00
_cell.angle_gamma   90.00
#
_symmetry.space_group_name_H-M   'P 1'
#
loop_
_entity.id
_entity.type
_entity.pdbx_description
1 polymer ?
#
loop_
_entity_poly.entity_id
_entity_poly.type
_entity_poly.pdbx_seq_one_letter_code
_entity_poly.pdbx_strand_id
1 'polypeptide(L)'
;MPELIKSQRDLWRDTERMAKPIIDEYGKKEFDQRLCYAMEYNLAVKLKVWKDGFTTEIIGSVHHVDPISHEVHIEIKPGEYERIKFEDIIGVNVD
;
A
#
# COMPACT_ATOMS: atom_id res chain seq x y z
N MET A 1 -21.17 -37.97 5.19
CA MET A 1 -21.84 -36.72 4.79
C MET A 1 -20.79 -35.68 4.44
N PRO A 2 -20.62 -35.32 3.15
CA PRO A 2 -19.53 -34.46 2.64
C PRO A 2 -19.69 -32.95 2.90
N GLU A 3 -20.76 -32.52 3.57
CA GLU A 3 -21.12 -31.10 3.69
C GLU A 3 -20.30 -30.32 4.74
N LEU A 4 -19.66 -31.02 5.68
CA LEU A 4 -18.88 -30.39 6.75
C LEU A 4 -17.53 -29.80 6.28
N ILE A 5 -17.02 -30.26 5.14
CA ILE A 5 -15.70 -29.87 4.61
C ILE A 5 -15.78 -28.58 3.77
N LYS A 6 -16.98 -28.21 3.27
CA LYS A 6 -17.15 -26.95 2.54
C LYS A 6 -17.18 -25.74 3.48
N SER A 7 -17.90 -25.83 4.61
CA SER A 7 -17.99 -24.73 5.58
C SER A 7 -16.67 -24.31 6.21
N GLN A 8 -15.71 -25.23 6.37
CA GLN A 8 -14.41 -24.88 6.93
C GLN A 8 -13.50 -24.13 5.94
N ARG A 9 -13.67 -24.25 4.63
CA ARG A 9 -12.82 -23.49 3.68
C ARG A 9 -13.23 -22.04 3.49
N ASP A 10 -14.51 -21.73 3.66
CA ASP A 10 -15.02 -20.35 3.58
C ASP A 10 -14.64 -19.53 4.83
N LEU A 11 -14.62 -20.14 6.02
CA LEU A 11 -14.21 -19.45 7.25
C LEU A 11 -12.73 -19.05 7.25
N TRP A 12 -11.85 -19.84 6.62
CA TRP A 12 -10.43 -19.52 6.55
C TRP A 12 -10.13 -18.41 5.54
N ARG A 13 -10.91 -18.29 4.46
CA ARG A 13 -10.78 -17.20 3.47
C ARG A 13 -11.15 -15.83 4.04
N ASP A 14 -12.07 -15.77 4.99
CA ASP A 14 -12.47 -14.52 5.64
C ASP A 14 -11.50 -14.11 6.77
N THR A 15 -10.66 -15.03 7.25
CA THR A 15 -9.71 -14.76 8.35
C THR A 15 -8.44 -14.02 7.86
N GLU A 16 -8.14 -14.06 6.57
CA GLU A 16 -6.95 -13.40 5.99
C GLU A 16 -7.24 -11.99 5.43
N ARG A 17 -8.53 -11.61 5.30
CA ARG A 17 -8.89 -10.24 4.94
C ARG A 17 -8.63 -9.32 6.13
N MET A 18 -7.46 -8.70 6.16
CA MET A 18 -7.21 -7.63 7.11
C MET A 18 -8.18 -6.48 6.82
N ALA A 19 -8.89 -6.00 7.84
CA ALA A 19 -9.64 -4.76 7.72
C ALA A 19 -8.68 -3.63 7.35
N LYS A 20 -9.06 -2.78 6.37
CA LYS A 20 -8.25 -1.61 5.99
C LYS A 20 -7.97 -0.80 7.25
N PRO A 21 -6.70 -0.64 7.67
CA PRO A 21 -6.39 0.15 8.85
C PRO A 21 -6.89 1.58 8.64
N ILE A 22 -7.59 2.10 9.64
CA ILE A 22 -8.11 3.46 9.62
C ILE A 22 -6.93 4.38 9.92
N ILE A 23 -6.53 5.16 8.91
CA ILE A 23 -5.44 6.13 9.05
C ILE A 23 -6.07 7.51 9.17
N ASP A 24 -5.90 8.09 10.35
CA ASP A 24 -6.34 9.44 10.66
C ASP A 24 -5.53 10.48 9.87
N GLU A 25 -5.99 11.73 9.85
CA GLU A 25 -5.37 12.82 9.09
C GLU A 25 -3.89 13.03 9.45
N TYR A 26 -3.53 12.83 10.73
CA TYR A 26 -2.13 12.91 11.16
C TYR A 26 -1.25 11.84 10.50
N GLY A 27 -1.74 10.60 10.42
CA GLY A 27 -1.00 9.50 9.79
C GLY A 27 -0.84 9.72 8.29
N LYS A 28 -1.87 10.28 7.63
CA LYS A 28 -1.78 10.67 6.21
C LYS A 28 -0.71 11.75 5.99
N LYS A 29 -0.67 12.78 6.85
CA LYS A 29 0.40 13.80 6.78
C LYS A 29 1.79 13.21 6.96
N GLU A 30 1.97 12.29 7.89
CA GLU A 30 3.25 11.63 8.11
C GLU A 30 3.71 10.86 6.86
N PHE A 31 2.78 10.18 6.18
CA PHE A 31 3.06 9.47 4.93
C PHE A 31 3.46 10.42 3.81
N ASP A 32 2.72 11.52 3.66
CA ASP A 32 3.02 12.56 2.67
C ASP A 32 4.43 13.15 2.91
N GLN A 33 4.76 13.46 4.17
CA GLN A 33 6.09 13.94 4.55
C GLN A 33 7.19 12.91 4.25
N ARG A 34 6.97 11.62 4.53
CA ARG A 34 7.94 10.55 4.23
C ARG A 34 8.15 10.37 2.73
N LEU A 35 7.08 10.45 1.93
CA LEU A 35 7.17 10.40 0.48
C LEU A 35 7.92 11.59 -0.09
N CYS A 36 7.61 12.81 0.37
CA CYS A 36 8.33 14.01 -0.03
C CYS A 36 9.81 13.94 0.35
N TYR A 37 10.11 13.47 1.56
CA TYR A 37 11.48 13.25 2.01
C TYR A 37 12.20 12.25 1.10
N ALA A 38 11.62 11.06 0.87
CA ALA A 38 12.25 10.08 0.01
C ALA A 38 12.43 10.57 -1.44
N MET A 39 11.49 11.35 -1.97
CA MET A 39 11.61 11.97 -3.30
C MET A 39 12.75 13.00 -3.35
N GLU A 40 12.88 13.85 -2.33
CA GLU A 40 13.94 14.88 -2.25
C GLU A 40 15.35 14.26 -2.15
N TYR A 41 15.48 13.15 -1.41
CA TYR A 41 16.75 12.45 -1.23
C TYR A 41 16.95 11.27 -2.20
N ASN A 42 16.02 11.06 -3.13
CA ASN A 42 16.01 9.94 -4.09
C ASN A 42 16.21 8.56 -3.40
N LEU A 43 15.59 8.39 -2.23
CA LEU A 43 15.63 7.19 -1.42
C LEU A 43 14.58 6.17 -1.88
N ALA A 44 14.89 4.89 -1.67
CA ALA A 44 13.92 3.84 -1.87
C ALA A 44 12.88 3.87 -0.73
N VAL A 45 11.61 3.74 -1.09
CA VAL A 45 10.51 3.58 -0.15
C VAL A 45 9.90 2.21 -0.27
N LYS A 46 9.45 1.70 0.88
CA LYS A 46 8.63 0.52 1.00
C LYS A 46 7.21 0.95 1.34
N LEU A 47 6.35 0.94 0.33
CA LEU A 47 4.93 1.18 0.47
C LEU A 47 4.20 -0.11 0.81
N LYS A 48 3.27 -0.01 1.75
CA LYS A 48 2.34 -1.07 2.08
C LYS A 48 0.96 -0.64 1.61
N VAL A 49 0.43 -1.32 0.60
CA VAL A 49 -0.84 -0.99 -0.07
C VAL A 49 -1.88 -2.02 0.28
N TRP A 50 -3.05 -1.58 0.68
CA TRP A 50 -4.19 -2.43 0.97
C TRP A 50 -5.16 -2.43 -0.20
N LYS A 51 -5.53 -3.61 -0.70
CA LYS A 51 -6.47 -3.78 -1.80
C LYS A 51 -7.31 -5.03 -1.59
N ASP A 52 -8.63 -4.86 -1.52
CA ASP A 52 -9.62 -5.94 -1.40
C ASP A 52 -9.39 -6.92 -0.23
N GLY A 53 -8.85 -6.41 0.89
CA GLY A 53 -8.51 -7.23 2.06
C GLY A 53 -7.10 -7.81 2.06
N PHE A 54 -6.32 -7.61 0.99
CA PHE A 54 -4.94 -8.03 0.90
C PHE A 54 -3.99 -6.86 1.03
N THR A 55 -2.87 -7.11 1.70
CA THR A 55 -1.82 -6.13 1.88
C THR A 55 -0.63 -6.50 1.01
N THR A 56 -0.29 -5.63 0.06
CA THR A 56 0.85 -5.79 -0.86
C THR A 56 1.96 -4.83 -0.47
N GLU A 57 3.20 -5.30 -0.48
CA GLU A 57 4.37 -4.46 -0.23
C GLU A 57 5.08 -4.17 -1.56
N ILE A 58 5.30 -2.89 -1.83
CA ILE A 58 5.94 -2.39 -3.04
C ILE A 58 7.19 -1.63 -2.62
N ILE A 59 8.32 -1.98 -3.20
CA ILE A 59 9.62 -1.39 -2.89
C ILE A 59 10.11 -0.71 -4.16
N GLY A 60 10.40 0.57 -4.09
CA GLY A 60 10.91 1.33 -5.23
C GLY A 60 11.16 2.79 -4.87
N SER A 61 11.59 3.57 -5.85
CA SER A 61 11.85 5.00 -5.66
C SER A 61 10.63 5.83 -6.04
N VAL A 62 10.31 6.84 -5.25
CA VAL A 62 9.21 7.77 -5.57
C VAL A 62 9.63 8.61 -6.76
N HIS A 63 9.00 8.41 -7.91
CA HIS A 63 9.30 9.17 -9.11
C HIS A 63 8.53 10.49 -9.13
N HIS A 64 7.24 10.43 -8.79
CA HIS A 64 6.34 11.60 -8.74
C HIS A 64 5.11 11.29 -7.89
N VAL A 65 4.54 12.32 -7.26
CA VAL A 65 3.26 12.24 -6.55
C VAL A 65 2.30 13.22 -7.21
N ASP A 66 1.19 12.72 -7.75
CA ASP A 66 0.15 13.54 -8.37
C ASP A 66 -0.77 14.13 -7.30
N PRO A 67 -0.72 15.45 -7.02
CA PRO A 67 -1.54 16.08 -5.98
C PRO A 67 -3.01 16.19 -6.40
N ILE A 68 -3.31 16.08 -7.70
CA ILE A 68 -4.69 16.17 -8.23
C ILE A 68 -5.41 14.82 -8.07
N SER A 69 -4.75 13.73 -8.48
CA SER A 69 -5.32 12.38 -8.41
C SER A 69 -5.07 11.69 -7.07
N HIS A 70 -4.19 12.24 -6.22
CA HIS A 70 -3.64 11.57 -5.04
C HIS A 70 -3.07 10.18 -5.38
N GLU A 71 -2.31 10.12 -6.48
CA GLU A 71 -1.64 8.91 -6.95
C GLU A 71 -0.12 9.07 -6.79
N VAL A 72 0.53 8.05 -6.26
CA VAL A 72 1.98 7.97 -6.10
C VAL A 72 2.52 7.09 -7.23
N HIS A 73 3.43 7.63 -8.01
CA HIS A 73 4.18 6.89 -9.03
C HIS A 73 5.50 6.41 -8.43
N ILE A 74 5.63 5.10 -8.31
CA ILE A 74 6.84 4.46 -7.82
C ILE A 74 7.53 3.72 -8.95
N GLU A 75 8.81 3.99 -9.11
CA GLU A 75 9.69 3.21 -9.98
C GLU A 75 10.17 1.97 -9.22
N ILE A 76 9.65 0.81 -9.60
CA ILE A 76 9.98 -0.50 -8.97
C ILE A 76 11.24 -1.08 -9.60
N LYS A 77 11.41 -0.86 -10.91
CA LYS A 77 12.58 -1.22 -11.71
C LYS A 77 12.84 -0.09 -12.70
N PRO A 78 14.07 0.08 -13.21
CA PRO A 78 14.37 1.09 -14.22
C PRO A 78 13.41 0.98 -15.42
N GLY A 79 12.55 1.98 -15.59
CA GLY A 79 11.52 2.03 -16.64
C GLY A 79 10.21 1.30 -16.35
N GLU A 80 10.05 0.67 -15.18
CA GLU A 80 8.81 0.04 -14.70
C GLU A 80 8.22 0.86 -13.55
N TYR A 81 7.10 1.52 -13.83
CA TYR A 81 6.41 2.40 -12.88
C TYR A 81 5.10 1.78 -12.43
N GLU A 82 4.88 1.76 -11.12
CA GLU A 82 3.58 1.44 -10.53
C GLU A 82 2.86 2.70 -10.09
N ARG A 83 1.53 2.71 -10.26
CA ARG A 83 0.66 3.79 -9.82
C ARG A 83 -0.18 3.31 -8.66
N ILE A 84 -0.02 3.97 -7.52
CA ILE A 84 -0.63 3.56 -6.26
C ILE A 84 -1.46 4.72 -5.74
N LYS A 85 -2.74 4.49 -5.46
CA LYS A 85 -3.58 5.51 -4.82
C LYS A 85 -3.13 5.71 -3.39
N PHE A 86 -2.91 6.96 -3.00
CA PHE A 86 -2.51 7.30 -1.64
C PHE A 86 -3.50 6.80 -0.58
N GLU A 87 -4.79 6.80 -0.93
CA GLU A 87 -5.85 6.28 -0.05
C GLU A 87 -5.71 4.79 0.26
N ASP A 88 -5.09 4.01 -0.62
CA ASP A 88 -4.83 2.58 -0.44
C ASP A 88 -3.50 2.31 0.26
N ILE A 89 -2.65 3.33 0.43
CA ILE A 89 -1.41 3.22 1.21
C ILE A 89 -1.74 3.17 2.69
N ILE A 90 -1.34 2.08 3.32
CA ILE A 90 -1.54 1.82 4.75
C ILE A 90 -0.23 1.85 5.55
N GLY A 91 0.90 2.07 4.88
CA GLY A 91 2.19 2.24 5.51
C GLY A 91 3.24 2.73 4.53
N VAL A 92 4.09 3.64 4.99
CA VAL A 92 5.25 4.15 4.25
C VAL A 92 6.48 4.00 5.13
N ASN A 93 7.47 3.27 4.64
CA ASN A 93 8.79 3.19 5.26
C ASN A 93 9.86 3.65 4.28
N VAL A 94 10.84 4.42 4.76
CA VAL A 94 11.94 4.96 3.96
C VAL A 94 13.22 4.27 4.43
N ASP A 95 14.05 3.82 3.49
CA ASP A 95 15.35 3.17 3.77
C ASP A 95 16.49 4.19 3.80
#